data_AF-A0A926AGM6-F1
#
_entry.id   AF-A0A926AGM6-F1
#
_cell.length_a   1.000
_cell.length_b   1.000
_cell.length_c   1.000
_cell.angle_alpha   90.00
_cell.angle_beta   90.00
_cell.angle_gamma   90.00
#
_symmetry.space_group_name_H-M   'P 1'
#
loop_
_entity.id
_entity.type
_entity.pdbx_description
1 polymer ?
#
loop_
_entity_poly.entity_id
_entity_poly.type
_entity_poly.pdbx_seq_one_letter_code
_entity_poly.pdbx_strand_id
1 'polypeptide(L)'
;MQAKVAASGVTLTLTTMGKTAAPVKSPPISQRQLLAVWQKHLSVPQGRILEYLWERRGISVSRREIAGAIEVSESSSGFRSNLTALRTLGLIHYPDSQTAAATELILVPGLLIE
;
A
#
# COMPACT_ATOMS: atom_id res chain seq x y z
N MET A 1 0.03 1.91 25.69
CA MET A 1 -0.61 1.69 24.38
C MET A 1 0.49 1.37 23.36
N GLN A 2 0.57 0.15 22.85
CA GLN A 2 1.69 -0.34 22.03
C GLN A 2 1.38 -0.22 20.54
N ALA A 3 2.32 0.26 19.73
CA ALA A 3 2.30 0.15 18.27
C ALA A 3 3.32 -0.91 17.85
N LYS A 4 2.85 -1.95 17.16
CA LYS A 4 3.62 -3.15 16.77
C LYS A 4 3.82 -3.10 15.26
N VAL A 5 5.07 -3.00 14.81
CA VAL A 5 5.45 -3.22 13.40
C VAL A 5 6.31 -4.48 13.39
N ALA A 6 5.77 -5.57 12.85
CA ALA A 6 6.41 -6.88 12.84
C ALA A 6 7.15 -7.11 11.52
N ALA A 7 8.48 -7.01 11.56
CA ALA A 7 9.36 -7.66 10.60
C ALA A 7 10.14 -8.74 11.38
N SER A 8 9.99 -10.01 10.99
CA SER A 8 10.72 -11.18 11.51
C SER A 8 10.92 -11.24 13.03
N GLY A 9 9.95 -11.78 13.79
CA GLY A 9 10.17 -12.40 15.11
C GLY A 9 10.77 -11.56 16.25
N VAL A 10 11.11 -10.30 16.03
CA VAL A 10 11.73 -9.41 17.02
C VAL A 10 10.84 -8.18 17.16
N THR A 11 10.38 -7.92 18.39
CA THR A 11 9.64 -6.70 18.69
C THR A 11 10.65 -5.58 18.90
N LEU A 12 10.83 -4.74 17.88
CA LEU A 12 11.63 -3.53 17.99
C LEU A 12 10.80 -2.45 18.68
N THR A 13 11.27 -1.97 19.85
CA THR A 13 10.65 -0.85 20.55
C THR A 13 11.53 0.39 20.43
N LEU A 14 10.94 1.53 20.04
CA LEU A 14 11.63 2.80 20.07
C LEU A 14 12.06 3.16 21.50
N THR A 15 13.30 3.61 21.65
CA THR A 15 13.82 4.16 22.92
C THR A 15 13.08 5.45 23.26
N THR A 16 13.14 5.87 24.52
CA THR A 16 12.63 7.19 24.94
C THR A 16 13.22 8.31 24.09
N MET A 17 14.53 8.26 23.83
CA MET A 17 15.20 9.20 22.93
C MET A 17 14.67 9.14 21.50
N GLY A 18 14.43 7.95 20.96
CA GLY A 18 13.88 7.77 19.61
C GLY A 18 12.45 8.31 19.47
N LYS A 19 11.63 8.21 20.51
CA LYS A 19 10.28 8.81 20.53
C LYS A 19 10.34 10.34 20.62
N THR A 20 11.24 10.89 21.44
CA THR A 20 11.42 12.34 21.61
C THR A 20 12.06 12.99 20.38
N ALA A 21 12.95 12.29 19.69
CA ALA A 21 13.62 12.78 18.47
C ALA A 21 12.76 12.64 17.21
N ALA A 22 11.68 11.86 17.25
CA ALA A 22 10.76 11.73 16.12
C ALA A 22 10.07 13.08 15.90
N PRO A 23 10.20 13.70 14.71
CA PRO A 23 9.45 14.92 14.42
C PRO A 23 7.96 14.61 14.51
N VAL A 24 7.21 15.49 15.18
CA VAL A 24 5.75 15.42 15.19
C VAL A 24 5.27 15.69 13.76
N LYS A 25 5.08 14.63 12.99
CA LYS A 25 4.34 14.71 11.73
C LYS A 25 2.87 14.61 12.07
N SER A 26 2.09 15.59 11.62
CA SER A 26 0.64 15.46 11.64
C SER A 26 0.26 14.19 10.88
N PRO A 27 -0.50 13.26 11.48
CA PRO A 27 -0.94 12.08 10.78
C PRO A 27 -1.78 12.49 9.56
N PRO A 28 -1.78 11.71 8.47
CA PRO A 28 -2.69 11.95 7.36
C PRO A 28 -4.12 11.94 7.91
N ILE A 29 -4.92 12.93 7.49
CA ILE A 29 -6.30 13.11 7.93
C ILE A 29 -7.31 12.39 7.00
N SER A 30 -6.85 11.91 5.83
CA SER A 30 -7.67 11.16 4.87
C SER A 30 -6.90 10.01 4.22
N GLN A 31 -7.63 9.02 3.68
CA GLN A 31 -7.08 7.93 2.89
C GLN A 31 -6.39 8.45 1.62
N ARG A 32 -6.86 9.55 1.00
CA ARG A 32 -6.12 10.24 -0.10
C ARG A 32 -4.72 10.61 0.32
N GLN A 33 -4.61 11.25 1.48
CA GLN A 33 -3.34 11.77 1.95
C GLN A 33 -2.40 10.62 2.30
N LEU A 34 -2.96 9.53 2.84
CA LEU A 34 -2.20 8.30 3.06
C LEU A 34 -1.70 7.70 1.75
N LEU A 35 -2.54 7.64 0.70
CA LEU A 35 -2.14 7.22 -0.66
C LEU A 35 -1.02 8.10 -1.21
N ALA A 36 -1.16 9.42 -1.10
CA ALA A 36 -0.14 10.37 -1.55
C ALA A 36 1.18 10.21 -0.78
N VAL A 37 1.14 9.85 0.52
CA VAL A 37 2.35 9.56 1.30
C VAL A 37 3.03 8.29 0.78
N TRP A 38 2.28 7.22 0.53
CA TRP A 38 2.84 5.99 -0.04
C TRP A 38 3.43 6.21 -1.43
N GLN A 39 2.73 6.92 -2.31
CA GLN A 39 3.19 7.20 -3.67
C GLN A 39 4.55 7.91 -3.72
N LYS A 40 4.91 8.73 -2.72
CA LYS A 40 6.25 9.35 -2.62
C LYS A 40 7.40 8.34 -2.45
N HIS A 41 7.08 7.13 -2.00
CA HIS A 41 8.04 6.05 -1.77
C HIS A 41 7.95 4.93 -2.82
N LEU A 42 7.04 5.04 -3.78
CA LEU A 42 6.80 4.04 -4.81
C LEU A 42 7.35 4.52 -6.16
N SER A 43 7.69 3.57 -7.02
CA SER A 43 7.94 3.91 -8.43
C SER A 43 6.64 4.36 -9.09
N VAL A 44 6.73 5.10 -10.20
CA VAL A 44 5.55 5.58 -10.94
C VAL A 44 4.58 4.44 -11.29
N PRO A 45 5.01 3.28 -11.83
CA PRO A 45 4.11 2.17 -12.09
C PRO A 45 3.45 1.58 -10.84
N GLN A 46 4.19 1.48 -9.72
CA GLN A 46 3.64 0.99 -8.45
C GLN A 46 2.58 1.94 -7.90
N GLY A 47 2.82 3.25 -7.96
CA GLY A 47 1.87 4.28 -7.54
C GLY A 47 0.57 4.22 -8.33
N ARG A 48 0.66 4.06 -9.66
CA ARG A 48 -0.52 3.91 -10.54
C ARG A 48 -1.34 2.66 -10.23
N ILE A 49 -0.69 1.52 -9.99
CA ILE A 49 -1.39 0.28 -9.59
C ILE A 49 -2.11 0.49 -8.26
N LEU A 50 -1.43 1.09 -7.28
CA LEU A 50 -2.01 1.30 -5.96
C LEU A 50 -3.20 2.27 -6.00
N GLU A 51 -3.10 3.35 -6.76
CA GLU A 51 -4.18 4.31 -7.00
C GLU A 51 -5.40 3.62 -7.63
N TYR A 52 -5.17 2.86 -8.71
CA TYR A 52 -6.23 2.12 -9.40
C TYR A 52 -6.99 1.14 -8.50
N LEU A 53 -6.28 0.46 -7.58
CA LEU A 53 -6.87 -0.44 -6.59
C LEU A 53 -7.56 0.33 -5.45
N TRP A 54 -7.02 1.47 -5.04
CA TRP A 54 -7.64 2.34 -4.03
C TRP A 54 -8.97 2.93 -4.53
N GLU A 55 -9.05 3.34 -5.79
CA GLU A 55 -10.31 3.77 -6.42
C GLU A 55 -11.38 2.67 -6.38
N ARG A 56 -10.96 1.40 -6.48
CA ARG A 56 -11.79 0.19 -6.42
C ARG A 56 -11.81 -0.45 -5.03
N ARG A 57 -11.59 0.36 -3.98
CA ARG A 57 -11.67 -0.06 -2.58
C ARG A 57 -12.85 -0.98 -2.31
N GLY A 58 -12.59 -2.09 -1.63
CA GLY A 58 -13.58 -3.11 -1.28
C GLY A 58 -13.84 -4.16 -2.37
N ILE A 59 -13.14 -4.12 -3.51
CA ILE A 59 -13.32 -5.06 -4.62
C ILE A 59 -11.96 -5.63 -5.06
N SER A 60 -11.94 -6.92 -5.39
CA SER A 60 -10.80 -7.58 -6.04
C SER A 60 -10.83 -7.37 -7.55
N VAL A 61 -9.70 -6.96 -8.14
CA VAL A 61 -9.61 -6.64 -9.57
C VAL A 61 -8.68 -7.62 -10.27
N SER A 62 -9.00 -8.00 -11.50
CA SER A 62 -8.16 -8.94 -12.25
C SER A 62 -6.81 -8.31 -12.62
N ARG A 63 -5.75 -9.12 -12.64
CA ARG A 63 -4.42 -8.69 -13.10
C ARG A 63 -4.44 -8.10 -14.51
N ARG A 64 -5.27 -8.66 -15.37
CA ARG A 64 -5.52 -8.17 -16.74
C ARG A 64 -6.10 -6.76 -16.75
N GLU A 65 -7.14 -6.50 -15.96
CA GLU A 65 -7.74 -5.17 -15.87
C GLU A 65 -6.76 -4.14 -15.30
N ILE A 66 -6.01 -4.50 -14.26
CA ILE A 66 -4.99 -3.61 -13.70
C ILE A 66 -3.95 -3.26 -14.78
N ALA A 67 -3.41 -4.27 -15.48
CA ALA A 67 -2.43 -4.07 -16.52
C ALA A 67 -2.96 -3.19 -17.66
N GLY A 68 -4.19 -3.45 -18.11
CA GLY A 68 -4.85 -2.64 -19.13
C GLY A 68 -5.06 -1.19 -18.70
N ALA A 69 -5.44 -0.96 -17.44
CA ALA A 69 -5.68 0.38 -16.92
C ALA A 69 -4.41 1.23 -16.78
N ILE A 70 -3.25 0.60 -16.57
CA ILE A 70 -1.97 1.31 -16.50
C ILE A 70 -1.17 1.24 -17.81
N GLU A 71 -1.80 0.76 -18.89
CA GLU A 71 -1.24 0.67 -20.24
C GLU A 71 0.04 -0.19 -20.32
N VAL A 72 0.08 -1.31 -19.60
CA VAL A 72 1.19 -2.29 -19.67
C VAL A 72 0.68 -3.69 -20.04
N SER A 73 1.60 -4.54 -20.48
CA SER A 73 1.27 -5.96 -20.69
C SER A 73 1.19 -6.71 -19.37
N GLU A 74 0.10 -7.45 -19.18
CA GLU A 74 -0.10 -8.41 -18.08
C GLU A 74 1.02 -9.46 -18.03
N SER A 75 1.54 -9.88 -19.19
CA SER A 75 2.60 -10.90 -19.28
C SER A 75 3.99 -10.36 -18.98
N SER A 76 4.17 -9.05 -18.89
CA SER A 76 5.47 -8.45 -18.65
C SER A 76 6.03 -8.85 -17.27
N SER A 77 7.34 -9.08 -17.21
CA SER A 77 8.04 -9.33 -15.94
C SER A 77 7.99 -8.10 -15.02
N GLY A 78 8.04 -6.89 -15.60
CA GLY A 78 7.94 -5.64 -14.86
C GLY A 78 6.62 -5.49 -14.11
N PHE A 79 5.48 -5.79 -14.74
CA PHE A 79 4.17 -5.76 -14.08
C PHE A 79 4.08 -6.73 -12.89
N ARG A 80 4.51 -7.98 -13.11
CA ARG A 80 4.55 -9.01 -12.05
C ARG A 80 5.47 -8.62 -10.89
N SER A 81 6.61 -8.01 -11.20
CA SER A 81 7.56 -7.49 -10.19
C SER A 81 6.92 -6.37 -9.36
N ASN A 82 6.24 -5.43 -9.99
CA ASN A 82 5.56 -4.33 -9.30
C ASN A 82 4.46 -4.83 -8.36
N LEU A 83 3.62 -5.77 -8.81
CA LEU A 83 2.60 -6.38 -7.94
C LEU A 83 3.22 -7.11 -6.75
N THR A 84 4.29 -7.87 -7.00
CA THR A 84 5.01 -8.59 -5.93
C THR A 84 5.62 -7.63 -4.92
N ALA A 85 6.21 -6.52 -5.38
CA ALA A 85 6.75 -5.48 -4.50
C ALA A 85 5.66 -4.84 -3.63
N LEU A 86 4.52 -4.45 -4.23
CA LEU A 86 3.39 -3.88 -3.50
C LEU A 86 2.80 -4.87 -2.47
N ARG A 87 2.74 -6.17 -2.81
CA ARG A 87 2.31 -7.22 -1.87
C ARG A 87 3.30 -7.37 -0.72
N THR A 88 4.60 -7.35 -1.00
CA THR A 88 5.65 -7.44 0.04
C THR A 88 5.58 -6.25 1.00
N LEU A 89 5.21 -5.06 0.51
CA LEU A 89 4.93 -3.89 1.35
C LEU A 89 3.61 -3.99 2.13
N GLY A 90 2.79 -5.01 1.86
CA GLY A 90 1.48 -5.21 2.49
C GLY A 90 0.39 -4.27 1.99
N LEU A 91 0.63 -3.50 0.93
CA LEU A 91 -0.33 -2.52 0.40
C LEU A 91 -1.44 -3.17 -0.44
N ILE A 92 -1.13 -4.33 -1.01
CA ILE A 92 -2.10 -5.16 -1.73
C ILE A 92 -2.03 -6.60 -1.23
N HIS A 93 -3.09 -7.35 -1.45
CA HIS A 93 -3.13 -8.79 -1.28
C HIS A 93 -3.73 -9.46 -2.52
N TYR A 94 -3.61 -10.78 -2.59
CA TYR A 94 -4.17 -11.60 -3.66
C TYR A 94 -5.29 -12.45 -3.09
N PRO A 95 -6.57 -12.06 -3.27
CA PRO A 95 -7.71 -12.90 -2.88
C PRO A 95 -7.67 -14.27 -3.57
N ASP A 96 -7.24 -14.30 -4.83
CA ASP A 96 -6.96 -15.51 -5.59
C ASP A 96 -5.72 -15.34 -6.50
N SER A 97 -5.39 -16.35 -7.30
CA SER A 97 -4.18 -16.37 -8.12
C SER A 97 -4.20 -15.38 -9.30
N GLN A 98 -5.34 -14.81 -9.65
CA GLN A 98 -5.56 -13.94 -10.81
C GLN A 98 -6.03 -12.53 -10.44
N THR A 99 -6.39 -12.29 -9.18
CA THR A 99 -6.87 -10.99 -8.70
C THR A 99 -5.91 -10.33 -7.72
N ALA A 100 -6.08 -9.02 -7.53
CA ALA A 100 -5.43 -8.25 -6.49
C ALA A 100 -6.42 -7.22 -5.89
N ALA A 101 -6.23 -6.91 -4.62
CA ALA A 101 -7.04 -5.93 -3.89
C ALA A 101 -6.16 -5.11 -2.95
N ALA A 102 -6.52 -3.85 -2.74
CA ALA A 102 -5.91 -3.00 -1.71
C ALA A 102 -6.18 -3.57 -0.29
N THR A 103 -5.27 -3.31 0.65
CA THR A 103 -5.40 -3.75 2.05
C THR A 103 -5.85 -2.62 2.98
N GLU A 104 -6.14 -2.98 4.22
CA GLU A 104 -6.43 -2.04 5.31
C GLU A 104 -5.29 -1.06 5.61
N LEU A 105 -4.05 -1.32 5.16
CA LEU A 105 -2.94 -0.37 5.31
C LEU A 105 -3.15 0.91 4.50
N ILE A 106 -3.96 0.85 3.44
CA ILE A 106 -4.35 2.01 2.64
C ILE A 106 -5.84 2.35 2.78
N LEU A 107 -6.66 1.37 3.17
CA LEU A 107 -8.11 1.51 3.38
C LEU A 107 -8.47 1.66 4.87
N VAL A 108 -7.69 2.42 5.64
CA VAL A 108 -7.82 2.52 7.10
C VAL A 108 -9.25 2.91 7.53
N PRO A 109 -9.96 2.06 8.29
CA PRO A 109 -11.29 2.37 8.80
C PRO A 109 -11.28 3.58 9.72
N GLY A 110 -12.28 4.45 9.59
CA GLY A 110 -12.42 5.67 10.40
C GLY A 110 -11.59 6.87 9.92
N LEU A 111 -10.77 6.70 8.88
CA LEU A 111 -10.11 7.80 8.19
C LEU A 111 -11.04 8.35 7.09
N LEU A 112 -11.06 9.66 6.88
CA LEU A 112 -11.87 10.28 5.82
C LEU A 112 -11.51 9.70 4.45
N ILE A 113 -12.51 9.46 3.62
CA ILE A 113 -12.31 9.07 2.22
C ILE A 113 -12.35 10.38 1.42
N GLU A 114 -11.20 10.87 0.95
CA GLU A 114 -11.13 12.03 0.03
C GLU A 114 -10.42 11.67 -1.25
#